data_AF-A0A2F0AGS7-F1
#
_entry.id   AF-A0A2F0AGS7-F1
#
_cell.length_a   1.000
_cell.length_b   1.000
_cell.length_c   1.000
_cell.angle_alpha   90.00
_cell.angle_beta   90.00
_cell.angle_gamma   90.00
#
_symmetry.space_group_name_H-M   'P 1'
#
loop_
_entity.id
_entity.type
_entity.pdbx_description
1 polymer ?
#
loop_
_entity_poly.entity_id
_entity_poly.type
_entity_poly.pdbx_seq_one_letter_code
_entity_poly.pdbx_strand_id
1 'polypeptide(L)'
;IENANATISINNSLVEIYDSVVNLGSISPSQTSLNTEPFYISFSDDIIDGSLLSFNLNIANEYGYSQNIVLENISVGVASQNDPLGPDSYGYYIYDWTDVGYSLTPFYDWIELDPSQGGDGVDLGISHSGNGNGSVANSTKYVDLPFTFTFYGEDYDQISVSANGWISFGYSNMESFRNYQLPGAGGPSPMVAAFWDDLKTTGASKVLKYISDEYVIIEWLNMETYQYGDNQTFQVILYNSITPSGDDEIKIQYKEFNNTTNGDYSQYTPYHGCYSTIGIENHMSTDGIEYTFNNNYPTAAAPLQNQSAIFITTRNTTVLNAGDVNQDDEVNILDIVMVINHILMIESLDSVGQFVSDMDENQSINILDVILMINLIFES
;
A
#
# COMPACT_ATOMS: atom_id res chain seq x y z
N ILE A 1 7.13 -4.03 -45.65
CA ILE A 1 7.58 -2.78 -45.00
C ILE A 1 9.00 -2.53 -45.49
N GLU A 2 9.29 -1.35 -46.03
CA GLU A 2 10.64 -1.01 -46.53
C GLU A 2 11.33 -0.06 -45.55
N ASN A 3 12.61 -0.31 -45.24
CA ASN A 3 13.48 0.52 -44.39
C ASN A 3 12.78 1.08 -43.13
N ALA A 4 12.19 0.21 -42.32
CA ALA A 4 11.56 0.62 -41.09
C ALA A 4 12.58 0.85 -39.97
N ASN A 5 12.26 1.81 -39.12
CA ASN A 5 12.87 2.00 -37.81
C ASN A 5 11.83 1.69 -36.73
N ALA A 6 12.29 1.17 -35.60
CA ALA A 6 11.49 1.07 -34.39
C ALA A 6 11.99 2.08 -33.36
N THR A 7 11.09 2.88 -32.81
CA THR A 7 11.36 3.84 -31.75
C THR A 7 10.66 3.41 -30.46
N ILE A 8 11.42 3.18 -29.38
CA ILE A 8 10.86 2.87 -28.06
C ILE A 8 10.77 4.13 -27.21
N SER A 9 9.69 4.25 -26.43
CA SER A 9 9.46 5.39 -25.54
C SER A 9 8.61 4.98 -24.35
N ILE A 10 8.80 5.68 -23.23
CA ILE A 10 7.98 5.59 -22.02
C ILE A 10 7.92 6.98 -21.39
N ASN A 11 6.82 7.28 -20.70
CA ASN A 11 6.70 8.49 -19.90
C ASN A 11 6.82 8.11 -18.41
N ASN A 12 8.04 7.83 -17.97
CA ASN A 12 8.35 7.46 -16.60
C ASN A 12 9.71 8.06 -16.22
N SER A 13 9.78 8.84 -15.15
CA SER A 13 11.00 9.52 -14.69
C SER A 13 12.05 8.59 -14.09
N LEU A 14 11.67 7.36 -13.73
CA LEU A 14 12.56 6.32 -13.20
C LEU A 14 13.16 5.45 -14.30
N VAL A 15 12.93 5.78 -15.57
CA VAL A 15 13.42 5.00 -16.72
C VAL A 15 14.19 5.90 -17.68
N GLU A 16 15.43 5.54 -17.95
CA GLU A 16 16.28 6.22 -18.94
C GLU A 16 16.50 5.32 -20.15
N ILE A 17 16.23 5.85 -21.35
CA ILE A 17 16.44 5.16 -22.62
C ILE A 17 17.64 5.81 -23.32
N TYR A 18 18.80 5.15 -23.30
CA TYR A 18 20.03 5.66 -23.92
C TYR A 18 20.00 5.57 -25.46
N ASP A 19 19.41 4.50 -25.97
CA ASP A 19 19.18 4.32 -27.40
C ASP A 19 17.72 3.94 -27.66
N SER A 20 17.00 4.89 -28.23
CA SER A 20 15.56 4.77 -28.48
C SER A 20 15.24 4.26 -29.88
N VAL A 21 16.21 4.17 -30.81
CA VAL A 21 15.92 3.90 -32.22
C VAL A 21 16.76 2.76 -32.77
N VAL A 22 16.10 1.72 -33.26
CA VAL A 22 16.76 0.59 -33.95
C VAL A 22 16.28 0.48 -35.40
N ASN A 23 17.19 0.13 -36.31
CA ASN A 23 16.85 -0.09 -37.72
C ASN A 23 16.37 -1.53 -37.93
N LEU A 24 15.13 -1.70 -38.41
CA LEU A 24 14.56 -3.02 -38.73
C LEU A 24 14.83 -3.47 -40.17
N GLY A 25 15.37 -2.58 -41.01
CA GLY A 25 15.57 -2.81 -42.44
C GLY A 25 14.25 -3.01 -43.20
N SER A 26 14.31 -3.83 -44.24
CA SER A 26 13.16 -4.11 -45.10
C SER A 26 12.61 -5.52 -44.86
N ILE A 27 11.30 -5.62 -44.65
CA ILE A 27 10.56 -6.87 -44.46
C ILE A 27 9.61 -7.05 -45.63
N SER A 28 9.93 -8.01 -46.50
CA SER A 28 9.11 -8.36 -47.67
C SER A 28 7.77 -9.02 -47.25
N PRO A 29 6.73 -8.99 -48.11
CA PRO A 29 5.48 -9.68 -47.83
C PRO A 29 5.68 -11.15 -47.48
N SER A 30 5.01 -11.61 -46.41
CA SER A 30 5.11 -12.99 -45.91
C SER A 30 6.52 -13.42 -45.46
N GLN A 31 7.41 -12.47 -45.17
CA GLN A 31 8.71 -12.74 -44.56
C GLN A 31 8.74 -12.26 -43.10
N THR A 32 9.64 -12.85 -42.32
CA THR A 32 9.96 -12.42 -40.96
C THR A 32 11.39 -11.90 -40.95
N SER A 33 11.64 -10.80 -40.24
CA SER A 33 12.98 -10.31 -39.94
C SER A 33 13.21 -10.40 -38.43
N LEU A 34 14.47 -10.61 -38.04
CA LEU A 34 14.92 -10.57 -36.65
C LEU A 34 15.86 -9.38 -36.51
N ASN A 35 15.53 -8.45 -35.63
CA ASN A 35 16.47 -7.44 -35.18
C ASN A 35 17.30 -8.00 -34.02
N THR A 36 18.61 -7.81 -34.06
CA THR A 36 19.55 -8.23 -33.01
C THR A 36 20.14 -7.05 -32.24
N GLU A 37 19.86 -5.82 -32.66
CA GLU A 37 20.26 -4.62 -31.93
C GLU A 37 19.28 -4.36 -30.78
N PRO A 38 19.74 -4.41 -29.52
CA PRO A 38 18.87 -4.18 -28.38
C PRO A 38 18.59 -2.68 -28.18
N PHE A 39 17.50 -2.38 -27.48
CA PHE A 39 17.35 -1.08 -26.84
C PHE A 39 18.17 -1.07 -25.55
N TYR A 40 18.84 0.04 -25.28
CA TYR A 40 19.59 0.25 -24.03
C TYR A 40 18.74 1.09 -23.08
N ILE A 41 18.31 0.46 -21.99
CA ILE A 41 17.41 1.03 -21.00
C ILE A 41 18.04 0.81 -19.62
N SER A 42 18.08 1.84 -18.77
CA SER A 42 18.36 1.71 -17.35
C SER A 42 17.14 2.13 -16.54
N PHE A 43 17.08 1.59 -15.33
CA PHE A 43 16.07 1.92 -14.33
C PHE A 43 16.77 2.62 -13.18
N SER A 44 16.10 3.58 -12.56
CA SER A 44 16.54 4.23 -11.33
C SER A 44 16.56 3.22 -10.19
N ASP A 45 17.48 3.39 -9.24
CA ASP A 45 17.54 2.58 -8.03
C ASP A 45 16.29 2.78 -7.13
N ASP A 46 15.52 3.86 -7.33
CA ASP A 46 14.24 4.11 -6.65
C ASP A 46 13.05 3.34 -7.25
N ILE A 47 13.27 2.51 -8.29
CA ILE A 47 12.20 1.68 -8.84
C ILE A 47 11.92 0.50 -7.90
N ILE A 48 10.65 0.33 -7.51
CA ILE A 48 10.23 -0.80 -6.68
C ILE A 48 10.37 -2.10 -7.47
N ASP A 49 10.95 -3.12 -6.84
CA ASP A 49 11.11 -4.44 -7.43
C ASP A 49 9.75 -5.09 -7.74
N GLY A 50 9.61 -5.63 -8.94
CA GLY A 50 8.35 -6.15 -9.48
C GLY A 50 7.46 -5.11 -10.18
N SER A 51 7.88 -3.84 -10.26
CA SER A 51 7.16 -2.80 -11.01
C SER A 51 6.87 -3.24 -12.45
N LEU A 52 5.61 -3.12 -12.87
CA LEU A 52 5.16 -3.43 -14.22
C LEU A 52 5.12 -2.17 -15.07
N LEU A 53 5.96 -2.11 -16.10
CA LEU A 53 6.06 -0.98 -17.01
C LEU A 53 5.45 -1.27 -18.38
N SER A 54 4.88 -0.24 -18.99
CA SER A 54 4.36 -0.29 -20.35
C SER A 54 5.14 0.65 -21.27
N PHE A 55 5.76 0.09 -22.31
CA PHE A 55 6.53 0.85 -23.30
C PHE A 55 5.74 1.02 -24.60
N ASN A 56 5.86 2.18 -25.23
CA ASN A 56 5.35 2.43 -26.57
C ASN A 56 6.45 2.18 -27.61
N LEU A 57 6.20 1.25 -28.53
CA LEU A 57 7.06 0.94 -29.66
C LEU A 57 6.39 1.43 -30.95
N ASN A 58 6.94 2.49 -31.56
CA ASN A 58 6.51 2.97 -32.87
C ASN A 58 7.37 2.35 -33.96
N ILE A 59 6.77 1.59 -34.87
CA ILE A 59 7.43 1.09 -36.08
C ILE A 59 6.99 1.96 -37.25
N ALA A 60 7.93 2.68 -37.87
CA ALA A 60 7.62 3.58 -38.97
C ALA A 60 8.67 3.55 -40.08
N ASN A 61 8.29 4.02 -41.26
CA ASN A 61 9.21 4.28 -42.36
C ASN A 61 8.91 5.62 -43.05
N GLU A 62 9.84 6.07 -43.89
CA GLU A 62 9.69 7.34 -44.63
C GLU A 62 8.59 7.31 -45.70
N TYR A 63 8.08 6.13 -46.04
CA TYR A 63 7.04 5.93 -47.05
C TYR A 63 5.61 6.01 -46.48
N GLY A 64 5.46 6.40 -45.21
CA GLY A 64 4.18 6.67 -44.57
C GLY A 64 3.56 5.47 -43.84
N TYR A 65 4.26 4.34 -43.71
CA TYR A 65 3.86 3.30 -42.78
C TYR A 65 4.21 3.73 -41.35
N SER A 66 3.26 3.62 -40.44
CA SER A 66 3.46 3.82 -39.01
C SER A 66 2.49 2.93 -38.22
N GLN A 67 3.02 2.21 -37.24
CA GLN A 67 2.24 1.36 -36.35
C GLN A 67 2.77 1.50 -34.93
N ASN A 68 1.87 1.80 -33.99
CA ASN A 68 2.17 1.78 -32.56
C ASN A 68 1.84 0.40 -31.99
N ILE A 69 2.74 -0.10 -31.15
CA ILE A 69 2.60 -1.32 -30.38
C ILE A 69 2.87 -0.96 -28.93
N VAL A 70 1.98 -1.37 -28.01
CA VAL A 70 2.21 -1.23 -26.58
C VAL A 70 2.80 -2.54 -26.08
N LEU A 71 3.98 -2.45 -25.46
CA LEU A 71 4.64 -3.55 -24.76
C LEU A 71 4.22 -3.46 -23.30
N GLU A 72 3.14 -4.14 -22.95
CA GLU A 72 2.55 -4.11 -21.60
C GLU A 72 3.25 -5.10 -20.66
N ASN A 73 3.21 -4.81 -19.36
CA ASN A 73 3.62 -5.69 -18.27
C ASN A 73 5.09 -6.15 -18.34
N ILE A 74 6.00 -5.24 -18.69
CA ILE A 74 7.43 -5.48 -18.54
C ILE A 74 7.80 -5.34 -17.07
N SER A 75 8.09 -6.46 -16.41
CA SER A 75 8.54 -6.48 -15.01
C SER A 75 9.98 -6.00 -14.90
N VAL A 76 10.22 -5.06 -13.98
CA VAL A 76 11.56 -4.67 -13.51
C VAL A 76 11.80 -5.36 -12.17
N GLY A 77 12.94 -6.03 -12.01
CA GLY A 77 13.21 -6.79 -10.79
C GLY A 77 12.24 -7.96 -10.55
N VAL A 78 12.23 -8.46 -9.33
CA VAL A 78 11.31 -9.53 -8.88
C VAL A 78 10.78 -9.14 -7.50
N ALA A 79 9.49 -8.82 -7.42
CA ALA A 79 8.85 -8.52 -6.14
C ALA A 79 9.02 -9.69 -5.15
N SER A 80 9.37 -9.34 -3.93
CA SER A 80 9.38 -10.18 -2.74
C SER A 80 8.29 -9.74 -1.76
N GLN A 81 8.25 -10.35 -0.57
CA GLN A 81 7.32 -9.95 0.49
C GLN A 81 7.74 -8.65 1.19
N ASN A 82 8.97 -8.18 0.97
CA ASN A 82 9.53 -6.98 1.57
C ASN A 82 9.52 -5.79 0.59
N ASP A 83 8.71 -5.90 -0.47
CA ASP A 83 8.52 -4.86 -1.47
C ASP A 83 7.07 -4.36 -1.44
N PRO A 84 6.84 -3.05 -1.64
CA PRO A 84 5.51 -2.48 -1.63
C PRO A 84 4.57 -3.10 -2.67
N LEU A 85 3.34 -3.37 -2.27
CA LEU A 85 2.30 -3.83 -3.16
C LEU A 85 1.84 -2.68 -4.07
N GLY A 86 1.81 -2.92 -5.38
CA GLY A 86 1.21 -2.00 -6.35
C GLY A 86 2.20 -1.54 -7.43
N PRO A 87 1.93 -0.40 -8.09
CA PRO A 87 0.74 0.42 -7.89
C PRO A 87 -0.50 -0.22 -8.52
N ASP A 88 -1.70 0.21 -8.11
CA ASP A 88 -2.90 0.01 -8.93
C ASP A 88 -2.87 0.90 -10.20
N SER A 89 -3.94 0.86 -11.02
CA SER A 89 -3.91 1.57 -12.30
C SER A 89 -3.99 3.09 -12.17
N TYR A 90 -4.43 3.58 -11.01
CA TYR A 90 -4.50 5.00 -10.65
C TYR A 90 -3.16 5.50 -10.11
N GLY A 91 -2.46 4.67 -9.32
CA GLY A 91 -1.12 4.97 -8.80
C GLY A 91 -0.93 4.71 -7.31
N TYR A 92 -1.87 4.08 -6.60
CA TYR A 92 -1.72 3.79 -5.17
C TYR A 92 -0.84 2.57 -4.94
N TYR A 93 0.10 2.70 -4.02
CA TYR A 93 0.86 1.61 -3.41
C TYR A 93 0.35 1.32 -1.99
N ILE A 94 0.53 0.09 -1.53
CA ILE A 94 0.46 -0.28 -0.11
C ILE A 94 1.85 -0.71 0.35
N TYR A 95 2.43 0.06 1.27
CA TYR A 95 3.63 -0.29 2.01
C TYR A 95 3.23 -1.01 3.29
N ASP A 96 3.88 -2.10 3.63
CA ASP A 96 3.72 -2.79 4.91
C ASP A 96 4.94 -2.68 5.80
N TRP A 97 4.77 -3.03 7.08
CA TRP A 97 5.81 -2.86 8.11
C TRP A 97 7.09 -3.67 7.86
N THR A 98 7.10 -4.56 6.86
CA THR A 98 8.27 -5.34 6.46
C THR A 98 9.03 -4.75 5.27
N ASP A 99 8.49 -3.70 4.63
CA ASP A 99 9.09 -2.99 3.48
C ASP A 99 10.21 -2.03 3.92
N VAL A 100 11.03 -2.42 4.89
CA VAL A 100 12.05 -1.59 5.56
C VAL A 100 13.16 -1.06 4.65
N GLY A 101 13.22 -1.53 3.40
CA GLY A 101 14.09 -0.99 2.35
C GLY A 101 13.55 0.28 1.67
N TYR A 102 12.39 0.78 2.09
CA TYR A 102 11.72 1.90 1.44
C TYR A 102 11.41 3.01 2.45
N SER A 103 11.64 4.27 2.12
CA SER A 103 11.42 5.41 3.03
C SER A 103 9.99 5.55 3.58
N LEU A 104 9.00 4.94 2.92
CA LEU A 104 7.59 5.02 3.28
C LEU A 104 7.09 3.82 4.11
N THR A 105 7.99 2.96 4.61
CA THR A 105 7.61 1.86 5.51
C THR A 105 6.82 2.38 6.72
N PRO A 106 5.63 1.84 7.01
CA PRO A 106 4.93 2.16 8.24
C PRO A 106 5.50 1.42 9.44
N PHE A 107 5.63 2.15 10.55
CA PHE A 107 5.81 1.53 11.87
C PHE A 107 4.50 1.50 12.63
N TYR A 108 4.27 0.41 13.35
CA TYR A 108 3.18 0.36 14.32
C TYR A 108 3.43 1.38 15.44
N ASP A 109 2.52 2.34 15.56
CA ASP A 109 2.57 3.39 16.58
C ASP A 109 1.14 3.72 17.01
N TRP A 110 0.65 2.98 18.00
CA TRP A 110 -0.76 3.00 18.39
C TRP A 110 -1.18 4.30 19.05
N ILE A 111 -2.24 4.93 18.51
CA ILE A 111 -2.86 6.11 19.10
C ILE A 111 -4.13 5.66 19.82
N GLU A 112 -4.05 5.59 21.15
CA GLU A 112 -5.17 5.17 21.99
C GLU A 112 -6.27 6.23 21.99
N LEU A 113 -7.48 5.89 21.55
CA LEU A 113 -8.62 6.82 21.57
C LEU A 113 -9.57 6.60 22.75
N ASP A 114 -9.55 5.46 23.46
CA ASP A 114 -10.51 5.24 24.54
C ASP A 114 -10.23 6.15 25.74
N PRO A 115 -11.16 7.04 26.14
CA PRO A 115 -10.97 7.88 27.32
C PRO A 115 -10.81 7.08 28.62
N SER A 116 -11.26 5.83 28.65
CA SER A 116 -11.04 4.93 29.79
C SER A 116 -9.59 4.46 29.92
N GLN A 117 -8.83 4.50 28.81
CA GLN A 117 -7.40 4.16 28.73
C GLN A 117 -6.51 5.41 28.60
N GLY A 118 -7.08 6.61 28.71
CA GLY A 118 -6.36 7.88 28.64
C GLY A 118 -6.29 8.50 27.25
N GLY A 119 -7.06 7.99 26.28
CA GLY A 119 -7.23 8.59 24.96
C GLY A 119 -8.21 9.76 24.93
N ASP A 120 -8.19 10.53 23.83
CA ASP A 120 -9.03 11.72 23.64
C ASP A 120 -10.17 11.50 22.63
N GLY A 121 -10.52 10.25 22.34
CA GLY A 121 -11.52 9.89 21.35
C GLY A 121 -12.96 10.10 21.79
N VAL A 122 -13.84 10.17 20.80
CA VAL A 122 -15.29 10.26 20.97
C VAL A 122 -15.96 9.04 20.36
N ASP A 123 -16.79 8.36 21.15
CA ASP A 123 -17.57 7.20 20.68
C ASP A 123 -18.64 7.65 19.67
N LEU A 124 -18.67 7.00 18.51
CA LEU A 124 -19.67 7.22 17.47
C LEU A 124 -21.04 6.61 17.83
N GLY A 125 -21.11 5.78 18.87
CA GLY A 125 -22.33 5.10 19.28
C GLY A 125 -22.80 4.09 18.23
N ILE A 126 -21.84 3.46 17.54
CA ILE A 126 -22.11 2.36 16.61
C ILE A 126 -22.45 1.11 17.41
N SER A 127 -23.51 0.42 17.01
CA SER A 127 -23.92 -0.85 17.61
C SER A 127 -24.43 -1.80 16.52
N HIS A 128 -23.92 -3.01 16.48
CA HIS A 128 -24.29 -4.02 15.50
C HIS A 128 -24.30 -5.42 16.11
N SER A 129 -25.33 -6.22 15.81
CA SER A 129 -25.43 -7.61 16.29
C SER A 129 -24.79 -8.65 15.37
N GLY A 130 -24.24 -8.22 14.22
CA GLY A 130 -23.69 -9.08 13.17
C GLY A 130 -24.77 -9.76 12.31
N ASN A 131 -24.32 -10.52 11.31
CA ASN A 131 -25.12 -11.28 10.35
C ASN A 131 -26.18 -10.44 9.63
N GLY A 132 -25.84 -9.19 9.32
CA GLY A 132 -26.74 -8.22 8.70
C GLY A 132 -27.96 -7.85 9.56
N ASN A 133 -27.96 -8.20 10.84
CA ASN A 133 -29.01 -7.79 11.77
C ASN A 133 -28.66 -6.42 12.34
N GLY A 134 -29.41 -5.41 11.93
CA GLY A 134 -29.14 -4.03 12.30
C GLY A 134 -30.03 -3.07 11.53
N SER A 135 -29.92 -1.79 11.88
CA SER A 135 -30.40 -0.69 11.06
C SER A 135 -29.17 0.12 10.71
N VAL A 136 -29.04 0.56 9.46
CA VAL A 136 -27.96 1.44 8.97
C VAL A 136 -27.66 2.55 9.97
N ALA A 137 -28.72 3.18 10.50
CA ALA A 137 -28.59 4.29 11.45
C ALA A 137 -27.84 3.94 12.76
N ASN A 138 -27.69 2.66 13.08
CA ASN A 138 -26.97 2.14 14.24
C ASN A 138 -25.63 1.50 13.86
N SER A 139 -25.56 0.82 12.71
CA SER A 139 -24.36 0.10 12.26
C SER A 139 -23.37 0.99 11.49
N THR A 140 -23.83 2.10 10.91
CA THR A 140 -23.01 3.04 10.15
C THR A 140 -23.24 4.48 10.63
N LYS A 141 -22.16 5.25 10.80
CA LYS A 141 -22.21 6.67 11.19
C LYS A 141 -21.43 7.53 10.22
N TYR A 142 -21.81 8.80 10.16
CA TYR A 142 -21.20 9.80 9.29
C TYR A 142 -20.27 10.69 10.11
N VAL A 143 -19.11 10.98 9.55
CA VAL A 143 -18.10 11.84 10.17
C VAL A 143 -17.70 12.89 9.15
N ASP A 144 -18.03 14.15 9.44
CA ASP A 144 -17.52 15.28 8.67
C ASP A 144 -16.00 15.39 8.87
N LEU A 145 -15.27 15.56 7.77
CA LEU A 145 -13.83 15.74 7.79
C LEU A 145 -13.50 17.23 8.04
N PRO A 146 -12.43 17.53 8.79
CA PRO A 146 -12.02 18.91 9.10
C PRO A 146 -11.23 19.55 7.93
N PHE A 147 -10.88 18.77 6.93
CA PHE A 147 -10.21 19.15 5.68
C PHE A 147 -10.82 18.33 4.54
N THR A 148 -10.64 18.82 3.31
CA THR A 148 -11.00 18.05 2.11
C THR A 148 -10.00 16.91 1.95
N PHE A 149 -10.51 15.69 1.86
CA PHE A 149 -9.71 14.49 1.62
C PHE A 149 -9.88 14.06 0.16
N THR A 150 -8.80 14.04 -0.61
CA THR A 150 -8.78 13.61 -2.00
C THR A 150 -8.43 12.12 -2.09
N PHE A 151 -9.29 11.34 -2.75
CA PHE A 151 -9.14 9.89 -2.87
C PHE A 151 -9.56 9.39 -4.26
N TYR A 152 -8.65 8.74 -4.98
CA TYR A 152 -8.77 8.43 -6.41
C TYR A 152 -9.15 9.67 -7.24
N GLY A 153 -8.55 10.81 -6.90
CA GLY A 153 -8.71 12.08 -7.63
C GLY A 153 -10.05 12.77 -7.43
N GLU A 154 -10.89 12.27 -6.52
CA GLU A 154 -12.16 12.90 -6.13
C GLU A 154 -12.05 13.46 -4.71
N ASP A 155 -12.67 14.61 -4.48
CA ASP A 155 -12.61 15.34 -3.21
C ASP A 155 -13.80 14.99 -2.30
N TYR A 156 -13.54 14.76 -1.02
CA TYR A 156 -14.54 14.40 -0.03
C TYR A 156 -14.40 15.22 1.27
N ASP A 157 -15.55 15.68 1.79
CA ASP A 157 -15.62 16.41 3.06
C ASP A 157 -16.28 15.59 4.19
N GLN A 158 -16.61 14.33 3.93
CA GLN A 158 -17.27 13.44 4.88
C GLN A 158 -16.92 11.98 4.59
N ILE A 159 -16.94 11.15 5.61
CA ILE A 159 -16.87 9.68 5.50
C ILE A 159 -18.07 8.99 6.16
N SER A 160 -18.38 7.80 5.68
CA SER A 160 -19.27 6.82 6.31
C SER A 160 -18.43 5.72 6.97
N VAL A 161 -18.62 5.51 8.27
CA VAL A 161 -17.89 4.55 9.10
C VAL A 161 -18.83 3.43 9.53
N SER A 162 -18.48 2.19 9.24
CA SER A 162 -19.31 1.01 9.53
C SER A 162 -18.76 0.17 10.67
N ALA A 163 -19.64 -0.48 11.42
CA ALA A 163 -19.29 -1.52 12.39
C ALA A 163 -18.44 -2.64 11.77
N ASN A 164 -18.65 -2.93 10.48
CA ASN A 164 -18.02 -4.03 9.73
C ASN A 164 -16.63 -3.68 9.19
N GLY A 165 -15.89 -2.80 9.89
CA GLY A 165 -14.47 -2.54 9.65
C GLY A 165 -14.12 -1.87 8.31
N TRP A 166 -15.05 -1.12 7.73
CA TRP A 166 -14.82 -0.34 6.52
C TRP A 166 -15.21 1.12 6.67
N ILE A 167 -14.55 1.95 5.86
CA ILE A 167 -14.88 3.35 5.60
C ILE A 167 -15.26 3.51 4.13
N SER A 168 -16.22 4.37 3.86
CA SER A 168 -16.53 4.85 2.51
C SER A 168 -16.46 6.37 2.49
N PHE A 169 -15.81 6.95 1.49
CA PHE A 169 -15.77 8.40 1.34
C PHE A 169 -17.09 8.92 0.77
N GLY A 170 -17.63 9.96 1.40
CA GLY A 170 -18.97 10.47 1.19
C GLY A 170 -20.06 9.71 1.97
N TYR A 171 -21.30 9.91 1.53
CA TYR A 171 -22.48 9.30 2.15
C TYR A 171 -22.75 7.91 1.59
N SER A 172 -22.79 6.91 2.47
CA SER A 172 -23.21 5.54 2.16
C SER A 172 -24.33 5.08 3.08
N ASN A 173 -25.29 4.33 2.54
CA ASN A 173 -26.35 3.68 3.30
C ASN A 173 -26.22 2.15 3.30
N MET A 174 -25.05 1.62 2.89
CA MET A 174 -24.78 0.19 2.95
C MET A 174 -24.50 -0.28 4.38
N GLU A 175 -24.90 -1.52 4.66
CA GLU A 175 -24.55 -2.26 5.89
C GLU A 175 -23.67 -3.47 5.53
N SER A 176 -22.82 -3.35 4.51
CA SER A 176 -22.18 -4.52 3.91
C SER A 176 -21.29 -5.24 4.92
N PHE A 177 -21.77 -6.40 5.38
CA PHE A 177 -21.07 -7.32 6.30
C PHE A 177 -20.46 -8.51 5.55
N ARG A 178 -20.92 -8.76 4.32
CA ARG A 178 -20.33 -9.78 3.45
C ARG A 178 -19.21 -9.14 2.67
N ASN A 179 -17.99 -9.59 2.93
CA ASN A 179 -16.81 -9.14 2.22
C ASN A 179 -16.64 -9.85 0.86
N TYR A 180 -16.01 -9.12 -0.05
CA TYR A 180 -15.71 -9.55 -1.42
C TYR A 180 -14.30 -9.11 -1.79
N GLN A 181 -13.82 -9.59 -2.94
CA GLN A 181 -12.57 -9.14 -3.53
C GLN A 181 -12.64 -7.65 -3.90
N LEU A 182 -11.49 -6.98 -3.86
CA LEU A 182 -11.31 -5.60 -4.33
C LEU A 182 -10.41 -5.55 -5.58
N PRO A 183 -10.66 -4.61 -6.52
CA PRO A 183 -11.88 -3.82 -6.63
C PRO A 183 -13.09 -4.68 -7.04
N GLY A 184 -14.30 -4.27 -6.64
CA GLY A 184 -15.52 -4.94 -7.06
C GLY A 184 -16.81 -4.43 -6.42
N ALA A 185 -17.94 -4.61 -7.11
CA ALA A 185 -19.24 -4.05 -6.73
C ALA A 185 -19.92 -4.68 -5.47
N GLY A 186 -19.18 -5.40 -4.63
CA GLY A 186 -19.71 -6.10 -3.46
C GLY A 186 -19.81 -5.25 -2.19
N GLY A 187 -19.03 -4.17 -2.12
CA GLY A 187 -18.95 -3.25 -0.98
C GLY A 187 -19.54 -1.87 -1.28
N PRO A 188 -19.47 -0.93 -0.32
CA PRO A 188 -19.62 0.49 -0.64
C PRO A 188 -18.49 0.93 -1.56
N SER A 189 -18.70 1.98 -2.36
CA SER A 189 -17.64 2.57 -3.18
C SER A 189 -17.81 4.09 -3.18
N PRO A 190 -16.74 4.88 -3.03
CA PRO A 190 -15.34 4.47 -2.78
C PRO A 190 -15.16 3.82 -1.41
N MET A 191 -14.08 3.04 -1.21
CA MET A 191 -13.91 2.27 0.03
C MET A 191 -12.47 2.11 0.50
N VAL A 192 -12.32 2.13 1.82
CA VAL A 192 -11.19 1.59 2.58
C VAL A 192 -11.70 0.40 3.39
N ALA A 193 -11.27 -0.80 3.02
CA ALA A 193 -11.50 -2.02 3.78
C ALA A 193 -10.34 -2.18 4.77
N ALA A 194 -10.55 -1.81 6.03
CA ALA A 194 -9.51 -1.90 7.06
C ALA A 194 -9.47 -3.29 7.71
N PHE A 195 -10.66 -3.85 7.94
CA PHE A 195 -10.90 -5.24 8.31
C PHE A 195 -12.35 -5.55 7.90
N TRP A 196 -12.61 -5.61 6.61
CA TRP A 196 -13.99 -5.79 6.15
C TRP A 196 -14.42 -7.23 6.33
N ASP A 197 -15.28 -7.46 7.32
CA ASP A 197 -15.88 -8.75 7.66
C ASP A 197 -17.20 -8.51 8.44
N ASP A 198 -17.91 -9.57 8.79
CA ASP A 198 -19.09 -9.52 9.66
C ASP A 198 -18.66 -9.32 11.12
N LEU A 199 -18.59 -8.07 11.56
CA LEU A 199 -18.24 -7.70 12.92
C LEU A 199 -19.47 -7.37 13.75
N LYS A 200 -19.40 -7.61 15.06
CA LYS A 200 -20.44 -7.25 16.02
C LYS A 200 -19.85 -6.50 17.20
N THR A 201 -20.69 -5.68 17.81
CA THR A 201 -20.36 -4.97 19.04
C THR A 201 -20.82 -5.78 20.26
N THR A 202 -20.00 -5.80 21.30
CA THR A 202 -20.33 -6.27 22.64
C THR A 202 -20.39 -5.10 23.63
N GLY A 203 -20.57 -5.38 24.92
CA GLY A 203 -20.56 -4.34 25.96
C GLY A 203 -19.20 -3.64 26.15
N ALA A 204 -18.11 -4.20 25.61
CA ALA A 204 -16.78 -3.62 25.66
C ALA A 204 -16.32 -2.99 24.33
N SER A 205 -17.13 -3.15 23.26
CA SER A 205 -16.78 -2.66 21.93
C SER A 205 -17.12 -1.18 21.78
N LYS A 206 -16.29 -0.44 21.06
CA LYS A 206 -16.55 0.94 20.65
C LYS A 206 -16.04 1.17 19.24
N VAL A 207 -16.68 2.09 18.53
CA VAL A 207 -16.06 2.71 17.35
C VAL A 207 -15.83 4.17 17.67
N LEU A 208 -14.57 4.54 17.85
CA LEU A 208 -14.15 5.85 18.32
C LEU A 208 -13.65 6.68 17.15
N LYS A 209 -13.80 7.99 17.26
CA LYS A 209 -13.15 8.95 16.36
C LYS A 209 -12.29 9.94 17.11
N TYR A 210 -11.26 10.42 16.44
CA TYR A 210 -10.50 11.61 16.80
C TYR A 210 -10.33 12.48 15.55
N ILE A 211 -10.42 13.79 15.71
CA ILE A 211 -10.40 14.77 14.62
C ILE A 211 -9.41 15.87 14.99
N SER A 212 -8.47 16.16 14.11
CA SER A 212 -7.59 17.34 14.13
C SER A 212 -7.48 17.95 12.73
N ASP A 213 -6.82 19.11 12.61
CA ASP A 213 -6.57 19.73 11.29
C ASP A 213 -5.52 18.95 10.46
N GLU A 214 -4.78 18.02 11.08
CA GLU A 214 -3.70 17.24 10.46
C GLU A 214 -4.14 15.83 10.09
N TYR A 215 -5.04 15.21 10.88
CA TYR A 215 -5.49 13.85 10.63
C TYR A 215 -6.82 13.54 11.31
N VAL A 216 -7.51 12.53 10.78
CA VAL A 216 -8.71 11.92 11.37
C VAL A 216 -8.41 10.46 11.67
N ILE A 217 -8.73 10.00 12.88
CA ILE A 217 -8.56 8.62 13.28
C ILE A 217 -9.92 8.00 13.53
N ILE A 218 -10.15 6.81 12.98
CA ILE A 218 -11.27 5.95 13.29
C ILE A 218 -10.72 4.66 13.90
N GLU A 219 -11.08 4.37 15.15
CA GLU A 219 -10.67 3.16 15.86
C GLU A 219 -11.87 2.24 16.06
N TRP A 220 -11.70 0.96 15.71
CA TRP A 220 -12.58 -0.13 16.09
C TRP A 220 -11.95 -0.84 17.28
N LEU A 221 -12.50 -0.61 18.46
CA LEU A 221 -12.01 -1.14 19.73
C LEU A 221 -12.81 -2.37 20.15
N ASN A 222 -12.12 -3.48 20.42
CA ASN A 222 -12.69 -4.73 20.91
C ASN A 222 -13.90 -5.21 20.10
N MET A 223 -13.85 -5.10 18.78
CA MET A 223 -14.88 -5.62 17.90
C MET A 223 -14.75 -7.14 17.83
N GLU A 224 -15.85 -7.88 17.87
CA GLU A 224 -15.80 -9.33 17.69
C GLU A 224 -16.22 -9.71 16.29
N THR A 225 -15.58 -10.70 15.68
CA THR A 225 -16.16 -11.38 14.52
C THR A 225 -17.48 -12.03 14.89
N TYR A 226 -18.49 -11.95 14.02
CA TYR A 226 -19.78 -12.60 14.27
C TYR A 226 -19.59 -14.11 14.39
N GLN A 227 -18.82 -14.68 13.47
CA GLN A 227 -18.39 -16.07 13.52
C GLN A 227 -17.21 -16.22 14.49
N TYR A 228 -17.36 -17.08 15.50
CA TYR A 228 -16.38 -17.39 16.56
C TYR A 228 -16.18 -16.35 17.66
N GLY A 229 -16.42 -15.05 17.42
CA GLY A 229 -16.30 -14.03 18.47
C GLY A 229 -14.85 -13.65 18.78
N ASP A 230 -13.97 -13.74 17.78
CA ASP A 230 -12.57 -13.38 17.94
C ASP A 230 -12.41 -11.86 17.92
N ASN A 231 -11.61 -11.34 18.85
CA ASN A 231 -11.48 -9.90 19.09
C ASN A 231 -10.59 -9.24 18.03
N GLN A 232 -10.96 -8.03 17.61
CA GLN A 232 -10.21 -7.18 16.71
C GLN A 232 -10.09 -5.80 17.32
N THR A 233 -8.87 -5.25 17.28
CA THR A 233 -8.65 -3.84 17.62
C THR A 233 -7.71 -3.22 16.60
N PHE A 234 -8.24 -2.29 15.80
CA PHE A 234 -7.52 -1.67 14.69
C PHE A 234 -8.00 -0.24 14.47
N GLN A 235 -7.20 0.55 13.76
CA GLN A 235 -7.58 1.91 13.41
C GLN A 235 -7.12 2.30 12.02
N VAL A 236 -7.88 3.21 11.41
CA VAL A 236 -7.54 3.92 10.18
C VAL A 236 -7.22 5.35 10.53
N ILE A 237 -6.09 5.85 10.03
CA ILE A 237 -5.65 7.24 10.13
C ILE A 237 -5.67 7.83 8.73
N LEU A 238 -6.47 8.86 8.56
CA LEU A 238 -6.58 9.66 7.34
C LEU A 238 -5.75 10.92 7.54
N TYR A 239 -4.67 11.09 6.79
CA TYR A 239 -3.80 12.26 6.89
C TYR A 239 -4.24 13.35 5.92
N ASN A 240 -4.16 14.60 6.37
CA ASN A 240 -4.22 15.78 5.52
C ASN A 240 -2.84 15.96 4.87
N SER A 241 -2.62 15.28 3.76
CA SER A 241 -1.33 15.17 3.10
C SER A 241 -1.24 16.06 1.86
N ILE A 242 -0.03 16.51 1.56
CA ILE A 242 0.27 17.17 0.29
C ILE A 242 1.15 16.22 -0.50
N THR A 243 0.54 15.48 -1.41
CA THR A 243 1.24 14.53 -2.30
C THR A 243 1.38 15.10 -3.72
N PRO A 244 2.33 14.60 -4.53
CA PRO A 244 2.45 15.01 -5.93
C PRO A 244 1.22 14.72 -6.80
N SER A 245 0.44 13.67 -6.50
CA SER A 245 -0.82 13.39 -7.22
C SER A 245 -1.97 14.28 -6.76
N GLY A 246 -1.87 14.82 -5.55
CA GLY A 246 -2.95 15.55 -4.87
C GLY A 246 -3.86 14.64 -4.03
N ASP A 247 -3.66 13.33 -4.04
CA ASP A 247 -4.40 12.39 -3.19
C ASP A 247 -3.83 12.36 -1.77
N ASP A 248 -4.70 12.23 -0.78
CA ASP A 248 -4.34 12.11 0.62
C ASP A 248 -3.90 10.68 0.99
N GLU A 249 -3.31 10.54 2.18
CA GLU A 249 -2.66 9.32 2.60
C GLU A 249 -3.42 8.62 3.73
N ILE A 250 -3.30 7.30 3.76
CA ILE A 250 -4.03 6.44 4.70
C ILE A 250 -3.04 5.52 5.39
N LYS A 251 -3.11 5.44 6.72
CA LYS A 251 -2.45 4.37 7.49
C LYS A 251 -3.50 3.49 8.14
N ILE A 252 -3.29 2.18 8.09
CA ILE A 252 -4.10 1.22 8.83
C ILE A 252 -3.16 0.47 9.78
N GLN A 253 -3.53 0.35 11.03
CA GLN A 253 -2.71 -0.37 12.01
C GLN A 253 -3.55 -1.23 12.95
N TYR A 254 -2.96 -2.36 13.34
CA TYR A 254 -3.65 -3.44 14.01
C TYR A 254 -3.01 -3.71 15.36
N LYS A 255 -3.69 -3.33 16.45
CA LYS A 255 -3.27 -3.69 17.82
C LYS A 255 -3.54 -5.16 18.10
N GLU A 256 -4.69 -5.65 17.64
CA GLU A 256 -5.08 -7.05 17.67
C GLU A 256 -5.74 -7.45 16.34
N PHE A 257 -5.19 -8.46 15.69
CA PHE A 257 -5.57 -8.98 14.38
C PHE A 257 -5.80 -10.49 14.44
N ASN A 258 -7.06 -10.91 14.40
CA ASN A 258 -7.46 -12.31 14.39
C ASN A 258 -8.32 -12.61 13.15
N ASN A 259 -7.68 -12.90 12.02
CA ASN A 259 -8.36 -13.21 10.77
C ASN A 259 -8.74 -14.70 10.69
N THR A 260 -9.91 -15.09 11.19
CA THR A 260 -10.26 -16.50 11.47
C THR A 260 -11.60 -16.98 10.89
N THR A 261 -12.38 -16.11 10.26
CA THR A 261 -13.72 -16.46 9.76
C THR A 261 -13.61 -17.42 8.56
N ASN A 262 -14.45 -18.44 8.53
CA ASN A 262 -14.49 -19.48 7.49
C ASN A 262 -15.55 -19.21 6.40
N GLY A 263 -16.26 -18.08 6.49
CA GLY A 263 -17.34 -17.70 5.59
C GLY A 263 -18.59 -18.55 5.75
N ASP A 264 -19.60 -18.28 4.90
CA ASP A 264 -20.82 -19.09 4.81
C ASP A 264 -21.23 -19.30 3.35
N TYR A 265 -21.01 -20.54 2.89
CA TYR A 265 -21.34 -21.02 1.55
C TYR A 265 -22.56 -21.95 1.53
N SER A 266 -23.26 -22.07 2.66
CA SER A 266 -24.45 -22.92 2.80
C SER A 266 -25.75 -22.20 2.47
N GLN A 267 -25.73 -20.86 2.46
CA GLN A 267 -26.88 -20.00 2.15
C GLN A 267 -27.07 -19.78 0.64
N TYR A 268 -28.24 -19.31 0.22
CA TYR A 268 -28.44 -18.81 -1.14
C TYR A 268 -27.60 -17.55 -1.37
N THR A 269 -27.16 -17.35 -2.62
CA THR A 269 -26.32 -16.21 -3.00
C THR A 269 -26.99 -14.87 -2.60
N PRO A 270 -26.17 -13.87 -2.20
CA PRO A 270 -24.72 -13.87 -2.29
C PRO A 270 -24.04 -14.51 -1.05
N TYR A 271 -22.94 -15.24 -1.28
CA TYR A 271 -22.17 -15.90 -0.21
C TYR A 271 -21.44 -14.89 0.65
N HIS A 272 -21.19 -15.26 1.91
CA HIS A 272 -20.27 -14.55 2.78
C HIS A 272 -18.86 -15.11 2.56
N GLY A 273 -17.91 -14.24 2.18
CA GLY A 273 -16.50 -14.59 2.05
C GLY A 273 -15.94 -15.16 3.34
N CYS A 274 -14.87 -15.95 3.24
CA CYS A 274 -14.07 -16.31 4.40
C CYS A 274 -13.03 -15.24 4.65
N TYR A 275 -12.62 -15.10 5.91
CA TYR A 275 -11.67 -14.10 6.36
C TYR A 275 -12.14 -12.66 6.07
N SER A 276 -11.38 -11.68 6.54
CA SER A 276 -11.60 -10.28 6.19
C SER A 276 -11.04 -9.94 4.80
N THR A 277 -11.58 -8.90 4.20
CA THR A 277 -10.98 -8.19 3.06
C THR A 277 -10.26 -6.95 3.57
N ILE A 278 -9.06 -6.69 3.03
CA ILE A 278 -8.26 -5.49 3.32
C ILE A 278 -7.74 -4.91 2.02
N GLY A 279 -7.86 -3.59 1.87
CA GLY A 279 -7.48 -2.89 0.65
C GLY A 279 -8.29 -1.62 0.43
N ILE A 280 -8.15 -1.04 -0.77
CA ILE A 280 -8.86 0.17 -1.18
C ILE A 280 -9.44 0.03 -2.59
N GLU A 281 -10.51 0.78 -2.88
CA GLU A 281 -11.07 0.89 -4.23
C GLU A 281 -11.69 2.26 -4.50
N ASN A 282 -11.70 2.62 -5.79
CA ASN A 282 -12.23 3.89 -6.28
C ASN A 282 -13.76 3.96 -6.25
N HIS A 283 -14.30 5.16 -6.55
CA HIS A 283 -15.74 5.43 -6.52
C HIS A 283 -16.58 4.64 -7.53
N MET A 284 -15.94 4.00 -8.52
CA MET A 284 -16.61 3.19 -9.55
C MET A 284 -16.46 1.68 -9.32
N SER A 285 -15.70 1.26 -8.28
CA SER A 285 -15.29 -0.13 -8.04
C SER A 285 -14.57 -0.77 -9.24
N THR A 286 -13.87 0.03 -10.05
CA THR A 286 -13.16 -0.46 -11.26
C THR A 286 -11.64 -0.46 -11.11
N ASP A 287 -11.13 0.22 -10.08
CA ASP A 287 -9.71 0.32 -9.77
C ASP A 287 -9.54 0.27 -8.25
N GLY A 288 -8.42 -0.29 -7.80
CA GLY A 288 -8.24 -0.68 -6.42
C GLY A 288 -7.03 -1.58 -6.22
N ILE A 289 -6.58 -1.65 -4.97
CA ILE A 289 -5.53 -2.55 -4.54
C ILE A 289 -6.04 -3.40 -3.37
N GLU A 290 -6.09 -4.72 -3.59
CA GLU A 290 -6.44 -5.72 -2.59
C GLU A 290 -5.17 -6.20 -1.90
N TYR A 291 -5.04 -5.92 -0.61
CA TYR A 291 -3.95 -6.46 0.21
C TYR A 291 -4.21 -7.91 0.60
N THR A 292 -5.47 -8.23 0.96
CA THR A 292 -5.90 -9.62 1.15
C THR A 292 -7.40 -9.80 0.98
N PHE A 293 -7.78 -10.97 0.46
CA PHE A 293 -9.13 -11.53 0.47
C PHE A 293 -9.07 -13.06 0.57
N ASN A 294 -9.99 -13.66 1.34
CA ASN A 294 -9.99 -15.10 1.63
C ASN A 294 -8.65 -15.62 2.19
N ASN A 295 -7.92 -14.77 2.94
CA ASN A 295 -6.58 -15.06 3.47
C ASN A 295 -5.54 -15.41 2.39
N ASN A 296 -5.74 -14.93 1.16
CA ASN A 296 -4.72 -14.93 0.12
C ASN A 296 -4.05 -13.56 0.10
N TYR A 297 -2.73 -13.55 -0.02
CA TYR A 297 -1.90 -12.35 -0.09
C TYR A 297 -1.16 -12.36 -1.42
N PRO A 298 -1.06 -11.22 -2.14
CA PRO A 298 -0.09 -11.05 -3.20
C PRO A 298 1.34 -11.33 -2.72
N THR A 299 2.27 -11.56 -3.65
CA THR A 299 3.69 -11.79 -3.29
C THR A 299 4.28 -10.63 -2.49
N ALA A 300 3.94 -9.40 -2.87
CA ALA A 300 4.35 -8.13 -2.25
C ALA A 300 3.50 -7.73 -1.04
N ALA A 301 2.91 -8.70 -0.32
CA ALA A 301 2.10 -8.43 0.86
C ALA A 301 2.45 -9.42 1.97
N ALA A 302 2.95 -8.90 3.09
CA ALA A 302 3.21 -9.68 4.28
C ALA A 302 1.90 -10.05 5.02
N PRO A 303 1.71 -11.31 5.47
CA PRO A 303 0.57 -11.68 6.29
C PRO A 303 0.48 -10.86 7.57
N LEU A 304 -0.62 -10.11 7.72
CA LEU A 304 -0.86 -9.22 8.86
C LEU A 304 -0.90 -9.97 10.19
N GLN A 305 -0.49 -9.28 11.25
CA GLN A 305 -0.39 -9.83 12.60
C GLN A 305 -0.66 -8.74 13.64
N ASN A 306 -0.68 -9.12 14.92
CA ASN A 306 -0.73 -8.13 16.00
C ASN A 306 0.46 -7.18 15.89
N GLN A 307 0.20 -5.89 16.09
CA GLN A 307 1.17 -4.81 16.04
C GLN A 307 1.80 -4.62 14.66
N SER A 308 1.03 -4.87 13.60
CA SER A 308 1.40 -4.52 12.23
C SER A 308 0.74 -3.22 11.77
N ALA A 309 1.29 -2.63 10.72
CA ALA A 309 0.72 -1.45 10.06
C ALA A 309 0.96 -1.52 8.54
N ILE A 310 0.06 -0.89 7.80
CA ILE A 310 0.18 -0.64 6.35
C ILE A 310 -0.05 0.85 6.07
N PHE A 311 0.61 1.36 5.05
CA PHE A 311 0.55 2.75 4.61
C PHE A 311 0.22 2.79 3.12
N ILE A 312 -0.75 3.63 2.77
CA ILE A 312 -1.35 3.68 1.45
C ILE A 312 -1.22 5.09 0.91
N THR A 313 -0.56 5.20 -0.24
CA THR A 313 -0.18 6.49 -0.81
C THR A 313 0.10 6.38 -2.30
N THR A 314 0.00 7.51 -3.01
CA THR A 314 0.45 7.68 -4.40
C THR A 314 1.86 8.26 -4.49
N ARG A 315 2.50 8.56 -3.34
CA ARG A 315 3.87 9.08 -3.33
C ARG A 315 4.86 8.01 -3.78
N ASN A 316 5.81 8.45 -4.59
CA ASN A 316 7.03 7.69 -4.81
C ASN A 316 7.80 7.60 -3.48
N THR A 317 8.38 6.43 -3.24
CA THR A 317 9.37 6.21 -2.19
C THR A 317 10.77 6.43 -2.75
N THR A 318 11.73 6.69 -1.86
CA THR A 318 13.14 6.38 -2.14
C THR A 318 13.46 4.98 -1.65
N VAL A 319 14.34 4.28 -2.38
CA VAL A 319 14.95 3.05 -1.88
C VAL A 319 16.07 3.45 -0.94
N LEU A 320 16.05 2.88 0.26
CA LEU A 320 16.98 3.26 1.31
C LEU A 320 18.36 2.66 1.05
N ASN A 321 19.38 3.49 1.15
CA ASN A 321 20.75 3.10 0.94
C ASN A 321 21.30 2.37 2.16
N ALA A 322 21.85 1.17 1.95
CA ALA A 322 22.56 0.45 3.01
C ALA A 322 23.70 1.33 3.57
N GLY A 323 23.71 1.49 4.89
CA GLY A 323 24.64 2.34 5.63
C GLY A 323 24.20 3.79 5.82
N ASP A 324 23.12 4.27 5.19
CA ASP A 324 22.55 5.60 5.43
C ASP A 324 21.61 5.56 6.64
N VAL A 325 22.21 5.52 7.82
CA VAL A 325 21.53 5.29 9.10
C VAL A 325 20.75 6.51 9.54
N ASN A 326 21.17 7.70 9.11
CA ASN A 326 20.54 8.96 9.45
C ASN A 326 19.53 9.46 8.39
N GLN A 327 19.44 8.77 7.24
CA GLN A 327 18.48 9.01 6.15
C GLN A 327 18.66 10.40 5.53
N ASP A 328 19.90 10.84 5.33
CA ASP A 328 20.26 12.09 4.65
C ASP A 328 20.79 11.89 3.22
N ASP A 329 20.59 10.69 2.66
CA ASP A 329 21.05 10.25 1.34
C ASP A 329 22.58 10.18 1.20
N GLU A 330 23.34 10.27 2.31
CA GLU A 330 24.81 10.33 2.30
C GLU A 330 25.44 9.39 3.34
N VAL A 331 25.97 8.25 2.91
CA VAL A 331 26.69 7.34 3.83
C VAL A 331 28.03 7.93 4.25
N ASN A 332 28.14 8.34 5.52
CA ASN A 332 29.32 9.02 6.04
C ASN A 332 29.66 8.67 7.51
N ILE A 333 30.59 9.42 8.11
CA ILE A 333 31.07 9.13 9.47
C ILE A 333 29.99 9.33 10.54
N LEU A 334 28.97 10.15 10.27
CA LEU A 334 27.85 10.37 11.18
C LEU A 334 27.02 9.09 11.34
N ASP A 335 26.79 8.34 10.27
CA ASP A 335 26.08 7.06 10.30
C ASP A 335 26.82 6.04 11.16
N ILE A 336 28.15 5.94 10.99
CA ILE A 336 29.00 5.10 11.84
C ILE A 336 28.86 5.47 13.32
N VAL A 337 28.83 6.77 13.64
CA VAL A 337 28.67 7.24 15.02
C VAL A 337 27.32 6.80 15.58
N MET A 338 26.24 6.86 14.80
CA MET A 338 24.91 6.41 15.20
C MET A 338 24.88 4.90 15.46
N VAL A 339 25.47 4.08 14.59
CA VAL A 339 25.59 2.62 14.79
C VAL A 339 26.43 2.29 16.02
N ILE A 340 27.53 3.01 16.26
CA ILE A 340 28.34 2.82 17.48
C ILE A 340 27.55 3.19 18.73
N ASN A 341 26.81 4.30 18.73
CA ASN A 341 25.96 4.68 19.85
C ASN A 341 24.90 3.61 20.13
N HIS A 342 24.35 2.99 19.08
CA HIS A 342 23.44 1.85 19.18
C HIS A 342 24.06 0.64 19.83
N ILE A 343 25.21 0.18 19.32
CA ILE A 343 25.95 -0.97 19.87
C ILE A 343 26.33 -0.73 21.34
N LEU A 344 26.69 0.51 21.70
CA LEU A 344 27.05 0.90 23.07
C LEU A 344 25.85 1.13 24.00
N MET A 345 24.61 0.99 23.50
CA MET A 345 23.35 1.27 24.22
C MET A 345 23.28 2.72 24.75
N ILE A 346 23.89 3.66 24.03
CA ILE A 346 23.82 5.09 24.34
C ILE A 346 22.52 5.67 23.77
N GLU A 347 22.17 5.30 22.53
CA GLU A 347 20.95 5.69 21.82
C GLU A 347 20.42 4.47 21.04
N SER A 348 19.11 4.31 20.90
CA SER A 348 18.53 3.23 20.08
C SER A 348 18.18 3.74 18.68
N LEU A 349 18.63 3.03 17.64
CA LEU A 349 18.14 3.24 16.29
C LEU A 349 16.67 2.81 16.21
N ASP A 350 15.89 3.52 15.40
CA ASP A 350 14.57 3.04 14.98
C ASP A 350 14.72 1.83 14.05
N SER A 351 13.61 1.23 13.64
CA SER A 351 13.63 0.02 12.82
C SER A 351 14.29 0.24 11.45
N VAL A 352 14.14 1.43 10.85
CA VAL A 352 14.80 1.76 9.58
C VAL A 352 16.31 1.84 9.78
N GLY A 353 16.75 2.64 10.76
CA GLY A 353 18.16 2.79 11.10
C GLY A 353 18.80 1.44 11.43
N GLN A 354 18.07 0.56 12.11
CA GLN A 354 18.53 -0.81 12.36
C GLN A 354 18.70 -1.61 11.07
N PHE A 355 17.72 -1.58 10.17
CA PHE A 355 17.76 -2.29 8.89
C PHE A 355 18.91 -1.83 8.01
N VAL A 356 19.02 -0.52 7.74
CA VAL A 356 20.08 0.01 6.87
C VAL A 356 21.47 -0.11 7.51
N SER A 357 21.55 -0.25 8.84
CA SER A 357 22.82 -0.49 9.54
C SER A 357 23.29 -1.95 9.52
N ASP A 358 22.43 -2.92 9.19
CA ASP A 358 22.77 -4.36 9.15
C ASP A 358 23.43 -4.72 7.82
N MET A 359 24.69 -4.32 7.66
CA MET A 359 25.42 -4.37 6.39
C MET A 359 25.71 -5.78 5.88
N ASP A 360 25.63 -6.80 6.73
CA ASP A 360 25.78 -8.21 6.33
C ASP A 360 24.48 -9.02 6.37
N GLU A 361 23.34 -8.34 6.57
CA GLU A 361 21.97 -8.89 6.55
C GLU A 361 21.76 -10.06 7.53
N ASN A 362 22.50 -10.08 8.65
CA ASN A 362 22.43 -11.16 9.64
C ASN A 362 21.45 -10.89 10.79
N GLN A 363 20.74 -9.76 10.75
CA GLN A 363 19.78 -9.25 11.74
C GLN A 363 20.43 -8.85 13.08
N SER A 364 21.74 -8.65 13.13
CA SER A 364 22.48 -8.31 14.35
C SER A 364 23.47 -7.18 14.11
N ILE A 365 23.12 -5.99 14.59
CA ILE A 365 23.97 -4.80 14.47
C ILE A 365 25.14 -4.90 15.44
N ASN A 366 26.34 -5.02 14.88
CA ASN A 366 27.56 -5.24 15.62
C ASN A 366 28.78 -4.56 14.96
N ILE A 367 29.98 -4.83 15.48
CA ILE A 367 31.19 -4.16 14.99
C ILE A 367 31.54 -4.54 13.54
N LEU A 368 31.05 -5.67 13.05
CA LEU A 368 31.26 -6.09 11.66
C LEU A 368 30.55 -5.13 10.71
N ASP A 369 29.33 -4.70 11.03
CA ASP A 369 28.58 -3.75 10.22
C ASP A 369 29.30 -2.42 10.12
N VAL A 370 29.82 -1.93 11.24
CA VAL A 370 30.66 -0.73 11.27
C VAL A 370 31.88 -0.87 10.36
N ILE A 371 32.53 -2.04 10.32
CA ILE A 371 33.67 -2.28 9.43
C ILE A 371 33.22 -2.25 7.96
N LEU A 372 32.07 -2.83 7.64
CA LEU A 372 31.52 -2.82 6.27
C LEU A 372 31.15 -1.41 5.83
N MET A 373 30.51 -0.61 6.69
CA MET A 373 30.25 0.82 6.43
C MET A 373 31.53 1.61 6.21
N ILE A 374 32.56 1.40 7.03
CA ILE A 374 33.86 2.05 6.86
C ILE A 374 34.46 1.72 5.48
N ASN A 375 34.39 0.45 5.06
CA ASN A 375 34.90 0.05 3.75
C ASN A 375 34.09 0.71 2.62
N LEU A 376 32.76 0.75 2.74
CA LEU A 376 31.87 1.42 1.78
C LEU A 376 32.25 2.89 1.60
N ILE A 377 32.47 3.63 2.69
CA ILE A 377 32.87 5.05 2.67
C ILE A 377 34.26 5.27 2.07
N PHE A 378 35.16 4.28 2.13
CA PHE A 378 36.50 4.39 1.53
C PHE A 378 36.53 3.99 0.05
N GLU A 379 35.49 3.29 -0.43
CA GLU A 379 35.36 2.85 -1.82
C GLU A 379 34.52 3.81 -2.68
N SER A 380 33.69 4.66 -2.06
CA SER A 380 33.03 5.81 -2.69
C SER A 380 33.97 6.99 -2.94
#